data_AF-A0A7S4T4J8-F1
#
_entry.id   AF-A0A7S4T4J8-F1
#
_cell.length_a   1.000
_cell.length_b   1.000
_cell.length_c   1.000
_cell.angle_alpha   90.00
_cell.angle_beta   90.00
_cell.angle_gamma   90.00
#
_symmetry.space_group_name_H-M   'P 1'
#
loop_
_entity.id
_entity.type
_entity.pdbx_description
1 polymer ?
#
loop_
_entity_poly.entity_id
_entity_poly.type
_entity_poly.pdbx_seq_one_letter_code
_entity_poly.pdbx_strand_id
1 'polypeptide(L)'
;DRQTDRQGTCVLRQTPSAHAAMPSTQPLPSDLHEVLRLCRAPAPPPDGAPTLLSGGAWGVDAAFDAAMARYAPHGRCIHWSLEGCRGYAARPGGRVAVPEHLLAGLGDPHLKAAARQLRQSTPRTPDVLGLFRRNVLQALWAEAMFVVTWEDPQAAYPLRIGGGTKWAAQVYANRFQPLGAEPAESCRLWFYEVNSATWKRWEPLEQLWRDLEGPPLLQPGLTFAGIGTQTPPEHAVAAIDGLLASQSATHGRPQEQPSQGHPAPGTGCCGSAARGGDCLADAAAAGLCLARPAPRVADERLRRPADRAPGAGSCGGSAGGPDGRADAGGAGPRLPGPALSPDERPRRRWGRKSEAASTTG
;
A
#
# COMPACT_ATOMS: atom_id res chain seq x y z
N ASP A 1 38.29 5.56 1.72
CA ASP A 1 38.89 5.29 3.05
C ASP A 1 37.89 4.70 4.02
N ARG A 2 38.16 3.48 4.52
CA ARG A 2 37.30 2.75 5.46
C ARG A 2 37.82 2.95 6.89
N GLN A 3 36.96 3.39 7.79
CA GLN A 3 37.20 3.35 9.22
C GLN A 3 35.95 2.75 9.89
N THR A 4 36.11 1.57 10.48
CA THR A 4 35.10 0.90 11.29
C THR A 4 35.27 1.33 12.74
N ASP A 5 34.18 1.75 13.40
CA ASP A 5 34.18 1.95 14.85
C ASP A 5 33.99 0.60 15.58
N ARG A 6 34.35 0.58 16.87
CA ARG A 6 34.40 -0.61 17.74
C ARG A 6 33.04 -1.18 18.17
N GLN A 7 31.90 -0.63 17.71
CA GLN A 7 30.56 -1.07 18.12
C GLN A 7 29.75 -1.72 17.00
N GLY A 8 30.28 -1.84 15.78
CA GLY A 8 29.57 -2.50 14.68
C GLY A 8 28.34 -1.73 14.18
N THR A 9 28.12 -0.50 14.66
CA THR A 9 27.11 0.43 14.14
C THR A 9 27.66 1.16 12.92
N CYS A 10 27.06 0.90 11.76
CA CYS A 10 27.43 1.52 10.50
C CYS A 10 26.86 2.94 10.43
N VAL A 11 27.70 3.95 10.67
CA VAL A 11 27.40 5.34 10.32
C VAL A 11 27.57 5.49 8.82
N LEU A 12 26.50 5.83 8.11
CA LEU A 12 26.55 6.25 6.70
C LEU A 12 27.44 7.50 6.61
N ARG A 13 28.69 7.33 6.16
CA ARG A 13 29.46 8.46 5.64
C ARG A 13 28.78 8.91 4.36
N GLN A 14 27.99 9.96 4.46
CA GLN A 14 27.60 10.77 3.31
C GLN A 14 28.91 11.25 2.66
N THR A 15 29.29 10.66 1.54
CA THR A 15 30.17 11.35 0.61
C THR A 15 29.41 12.60 0.18
N PRO A 16 30.01 13.81 0.21
CA PRO A 16 29.41 14.97 -0.42
C PRO A 16 29.33 14.66 -1.91
N SER A 17 28.19 14.10 -2.31
CA SER A 17 27.84 13.91 -3.69
C SER A 17 27.77 15.31 -4.27
N ALA A 18 28.60 15.58 -5.27
CA ALA A 18 28.51 16.75 -6.11
C ALA A 18 27.20 16.65 -6.92
N HIS A 19 26.06 16.78 -6.24
CA HIS A 19 24.78 16.99 -6.87
C HIS A 19 24.83 18.39 -7.45
N ALA A 20 25.23 18.48 -8.72
CA ALA A 20 24.79 19.56 -9.56
C ALA A 20 23.27 19.66 -9.35
N ALA A 21 22.83 20.74 -8.69
CA ALA A 21 21.42 21.03 -8.54
C ALA A 21 20.85 21.08 -9.97
N MET A 22 20.06 20.06 -10.32
CA MET A 22 19.32 20.07 -11.57
C MET A 22 18.53 21.39 -11.62
N PRO A 23 18.52 22.11 -12.76
CA PRO A 23 17.74 23.32 -12.88
C PRO A 23 16.28 23.01 -12.52
N SER A 24 15.76 23.79 -11.58
CA SER A 24 14.46 23.68 -10.89
C SER A 24 13.21 23.70 -11.81
N THR A 25 13.35 23.49 -13.11
CA THR A 25 12.31 23.77 -14.12
C THR A 25 11.88 22.57 -14.94
N GLN A 26 12.52 21.40 -14.81
CA GLN A 26 12.00 20.21 -15.51
C GLN A 26 10.73 19.70 -14.83
N PRO A 27 9.64 19.46 -15.59
CA PRO A 27 8.42 18.90 -15.04
C PRO A 27 8.71 17.50 -14.45
N LEU A 28 8.02 17.17 -13.36
CA LEU A 28 8.08 15.83 -12.81
C LEU A 28 7.43 14.84 -13.78
N PRO A 29 7.96 13.61 -13.88
CA PRO A 29 7.42 12.63 -14.80
C PRO A 29 5.98 12.25 -14.42
N SER A 30 5.12 12.15 -15.42
CA SER A 30 3.67 11.91 -15.20
C SER A 30 3.29 10.44 -15.19
N ASP A 31 4.14 9.56 -15.71
CA ASP A 31 3.85 8.12 -15.83
C ASP A 31 5.06 7.22 -15.55
N LEU A 32 4.77 5.91 -15.42
CA LEU A 32 5.76 4.88 -15.11
C LEU A 32 6.85 4.74 -16.18
N HIS A 33 6.49 4.86 -17.47
CA HIS A 33 7.46 4.69 -18.57
C HIS A 33 8.49 5.81 -18.55
N GLU A 34 8.04 7.05 -18.29
CA GLU A 34 8.94 8.18 -18.17
C GLU A 34 9.89 8.04 -16.98
N VAL A 35 9.38 7.59 -15.83
CA VAL A 35 10.24 7.33 -14.66
C VAL A 35 11.27 6.24 -14.93
N LEU A 36 10.86 5.13 -15.55
CA LEU A 36 11.78 4.05 -15.89
C LEU A 36 12.85 4.54 -16.89
N ARG A 37 12.46 5.34 -17.89
CA ARG A 37 13.39 5.98 -18.83
C ARG A 37 14.41 6.87 -18.10
N LEU A 38 13.95 7.73 -17.19
CA LEU A 38 14.82 8.61 -16.39
C LEU A 38 15.76 7.81 -15.47
N CYS A 39 15.30 6.68 -14.94
CA CYS A 39 16.12 5.76 -14.14
C CYS A 39 16.98 4.80 -14.98
N ARG A 40 16.93 4.89 -16.32
CA ARG A 40 17.60 3.97 -17.26
C ARG A 40 17.22 2.49 -17.02
N ALA A 41 15.99 2.27 -16.58
CA ALA A 41 15.41 0.95 -16.41
C ALA A 41 14.64 0.56 -17.68
N PRO A 42 14.61 -0.73 -18.06
CA PRO A 42 13.85 -1.14 -19.24
C PRO A 42 12.34 -0.95 -19.01
N ALA A 43 11.58 -0.67 -20.07
CA ALA A 43 10.13 -0.48 -20.01
C ALA A 43 9.39 -1.75 -19.54
N PRO A 44 8.17 -1.67 -18.98
CA PRO A 44 7.35 -2.84 -18.68
C PRO A 44 7.16 -3.74 -19.92
N PRO A 45 6.94 -5.05 -19.75
CA PRO A 45 6.70 -5.95 -20.88
C PRO A 45 5.48 -5.49 -21.70
N PRO A 46 5.56 -5.49 -23.04
CA PRO A 46 4.46 -5.04 -23.90
C PRO A 46 3.28 -6.03 -23.97
N ASP A 47 3.48 -7.30 -23.55
CA ASP A 47 2.61 -8.42 -23.91
C ASP A 47 1.90 -9.06 -22.71
N GLY A 48 0.80 -8.48 -22.20
CA GLY A 48 -0.14 -9.16 -21.28
C GLY A 48 0.46 -9.84 -20.04
N ALA A 49 1.73 -9.60 -19.75
CA ALA A 49 2.51 -10.24 -18.73
C ALA A 49 2.49 -9.35 -17.50
N PRO A 50 2.26 -9.91 -16.31
CA PRO A 50 2.10 -9.10 -15.12
C PRO A 50 3.41 -8.39 -14.77
N THR A 51 3.28 -7.18 -14.21
CA THR A 51 4.42 -6.42 -13.68
C THR A 51 4.27 -6.21 -12.17
N LEU A 52 5.21 -6.71 -11.39
CA LEU A 52 5.30 -6.47 -9.95
C LEU A 52 6.12 -5.21 -9.67
N LEU A 53 5.50 -4.24 -8.98
CA LEU A 53 6.16 -3.09 -8.36
C LEU A 53 6.46 -3.39 -6.89
N SER A 54 7.75 -3.53 -6.57
CA SER A 54 8.25 -3.91 -5.25
C SER A 54 9.38 -2.96 -4.84
N GLY A 55 9.84 -2.98 -3.58
CA GLY A 55 11.16 -2.39 -3.27
C GLY A 55 12.25 -3.42 -3.01
N GLY A 56 11.94 -4.70 -3.23
CA GLY A 56 12.90 -5.79 -3.15
C GLY A 56 13.49 -6.01 -1.75
N ALA A 57 12.78 -5.57 -0.71
CA ALA A 57 13.17 -5.83 0.68
C ALA A 57 12.93 -7.30 1.07
N TRP A 58 13.41 -7.68 2.26
CA TRP A 58 13.05 -8.95 2.88
C TRP A 58 11.55 -9.03 3.20
N GLY A 59 11.06 -10.26 3.38
CA GLY A 59 9.67 -10.52 3.74
C GLY A 59 8.74 -10.54 2.54
N VAL A 60 7.64 -9.79 2.63
CA VAL A 60 6.57 -9.81 1.60
C VAL A 60 7.08 -9.39 0.22
N ASP A 61 7.95 -8.38 0.13
CA ASP A 61 8.55 -7.95 -1.14
C ASP A 61 9.30 -9.09 -1.85
N ALA A 62 10.06 -9.90 -1.10
CA ALA A 62 10.79 -11.07 -1.61
C ALA A 62 9.85 -12.25 -1.90
N ALA A 63 8.79 -12.45 -1.09
CA ALA A 63 7.81 -13.49 -1.32
C ALA A 63 7.04 -13.28 -2.64
N PHE A 64 6.61 -12.04 -2.93
CA PHE A 64 6.00 -11.70 -4.22
C PHE A 64 6.97 -11.89 -5.39
N ASP A 65 8.26 -11.53 -5.23
CA ASP A 65 9.26 -11.75 -6.27
C ASP A 65 9.46 -13.25 -6.58
N ALA A 66 9.53 -14.07 -5.53
CA ALA A 66 9.63 -15.52 -5.65
C ALA A 66 8.38 -16.14 -6.30
N ALA A 67 7.19 -15.69 -5.92
CA ALA A 67 5.93 -16.14 -6.51
C ALA A 67 5.83 -15.76 -7.99
N MET A 68 6.23 -14.53 -8.35
CA MET A 68 6.32 -14.09 -9.75
C MET A 68 7.25 -15.00 -10.56
N ALA A 69 8.43 -15.32 -10.03
CA ALA A 69 9.37 -16.22 -10.70
C ALA A 69 8.79 -17.61 -10.97
N ARG A 70 7.95 -18.11 -10.06
CA ARG A 70 7.39 -19.47 -10.12
C ARG A 70 6.16 -19.56 -11.03
N TYR A 71 5.25 -18.59 -10.94
CA TYR A 71 3.92 -18.67 -11.55
C TYR A 71 3.73 -17.75 -12.76
N ALA A 72 4.57 -16.72 -12.89
CA ALA A 72 4.56 -15.78 -13.99
C ALA A 72 5.98 -15.56 -14.53
N PRO A 73 6.64 -16.59 -15.09
CA PRO A 73 8.04 -16.52 -15.51
C PRO A 73 8.29 -15.51 -16.64
N HIS A 74 7.26 -15.17 -17.43
CA HIS A 74 7.30 -14.11 -18.44
C HIS A 74 6.96 -12.73 -17.88
N GLY A 75 6.46 -12.67 -16.65
CA GLY A 75 6.19 -11.45 -15.92
C GLY A 75 7.47 -10.76 -15.49
N ARG A 76 7.34 -9.50 -15.08
CA ARG A 76 8.48 -8.66 -14.72
C ARG A 76 8.38 -8.13 -13.30
N CYS A 77 9.52 -8.07 -12.62
CA CYS A 77 9.62 -7.39 -11.33
C CYS A 77 10.44 -6.10 -11.47
N ILE A 78 9.93 -5.01 -10.90
CA ILE A 78 10.59 -3.72 -10.77
C ILE A 78 10.76 -3.46 -9.27
N HIS A 79 12.00 -3.49 -8.81
CA HIS A 79 12.36 -3.28 -7.41
C HIS A 79 12.97 -1.89 -7.23
N TRP A 80 12.15 -0.93 -6.80
CA TRP A 80 12.58 0.42 -6.49
C TRP A 80 13.59 0.41 -5.35
N SER A 81 14.79 0.91 -5.61
CA SER A 81 15.90 0.88 -4.66
C SER A 81 16.47 2.27 -4.45
N LEU A 82 16.81 2.55 -3.19
CA LEU A 82 17.61 3.73 -2.85
C LEU A 82 19.07 3.45 -3.20
N GLU A 83 19.73 4.45 -3.76
CA GLU A 83 21.16 4.36 -4.05
C GLU A 83 21.95 4.09 -2.76
N GLY A 84 22.83 3.08 -2.79
CA GLY A 84 23.66 2.71 -1.62
C GLY A 84 22.96 1.95 -0.49
N CYS A 85 21.64 1.68 -0.56
CA CYS A 85 20.95 0.94 0.50
C CYS A 85 21.39 -0.53 0.57
N ARG A 86 21.65 -0.98 1.82
CA ARG A 86 21.81 -2.40 2.19
C ARG A 86 20.46 -2.95 2.63
N GLY A 87 20.18 -4.23 2.36
CA GLY A 87 18.89 -4.86 2.70
C GLY A 87 18.00 -5.24 1.52
N TYR A 88 18.59 -5.37 0.33
CA TYR A 88 17.96 -5.92 -0.86
C TYR A 88 17.98 -7.46 -0.80
N ALA A 89 16.83 -8.09 -0.98
CA ALA A 89 16.65 -9.55 -0.88
C ALA A 89 16.07 -10.18 -2.15
N ALA A 90 15.35 -9.41 -2.96
CA ALA A 90 14.78 -9.90 -4.22
C ALA A 90 15.85 -10.18 -5.28
N ARG A 91 15.44 -10.72 -6.43
CA ARG A 91 16.35 -10.98 -7.55
C ARG A 91 16.98 -9.67 -8.07
N PRO A 92 18.31 -9.62 -8.32
CA PRO A 92 18.98 -8.39 -8.76
C PRO A 92 18.50 -7.83 -10.10
N GLY A 93 18.03 -8.68 -11.02
CA GLY A 93 17.66 -8.30 -12.38
C GLY A 93 16.50 -7.30 -12.50
N GLY A 94 15.70 -7.15 -11.45
CA GLY A 94 14.61 -6.16 -11.39
C GLY A 94 14.96 -4.85 -10.68
N ARG A 95 16.18 -4.69 -10.16
CA ARG A 95 16.54 -3.53 -9.33
C ARG A 95 16.60 -2.25 -10.15
N VAL A 96 15.88 -1.22 -9.69
CA VAL A 96 15.90 0.13 -10.27
C VAL A 96 16.36 1.13 -9.22
N ALA A 97 17.56 1.68 -9.38
CA ALA A 97 18.05 2.75 -8.53
C ALA A 97 17.39 4.07 -8.94
N VAL A 98 16.72 4.73 -7.99
CA VAL A 98 16.03 5.99 -8.26
C VAL A 98 16.84 7.14 -7.67
N PRO A 99 17.20 8.16 -8.48
CA PRO A 99 17.87 9.36 -7.99
C PRO A 99 17.04 10.06 -6.89
N GLU A 100 17.73 10.56 -5.86
CA GLU A 100 17.09 11.19 -4.70
C GLU A 100 16.17 12.36 -5.08
N HIS A 101 16.53 13.16 -6.09
CA HIS A 101 15.70 14.28 -6.53
C HIS A 101 14.36 13.82 -7.14
N LEU A 102 14.34 12.69 -7.86
CA LEU A 102 13.09 12.11 -8.37
C LEU A 102 12.27 11.51 -7.23
N LEU A 103 12.91 10.80 -6.29
CA LEU A 103 12.25 10.26 -5.10
C LEU A 103 11.62 11.35 -4.25
N ALA A 104 12.31 12.46 -4.01
CA ALA A 104 11.78 13.58 -3.23
C ALA A 104 10.67 14.32 -3.98
N GLY A 105 10.88 14.62 -5.27
CA GLY A 105 9.91 15.33 -6.10
C GLY A 105 8.58 14.59 -6.24
N LEU A 106 8.64 13.28 -6.49
CA LEU A 106 7.45 12.43 -6.55
C LEU A 106 6.93 12.10 -5.16
N GLY A 107 7.79 11.69 -4.23
CA GLY A 107 7.38 11.12 -2.94
C GLY A 107 6.77 12.12 -1.97
N ASP A 108 7.36 13.31 -1.83
CA ASP A 108 7.01 14.24 -0.74
C ASP A 108 5.56 14.76 -0.79
N PRO A 109 5.01 15.16 -1.95
CA PRO A 109 3.61 15.59 -2.03
C PRO A 109 2.64 14.49 -1.57
N HIS A 110 2.88 13.25 -2.00
CA HIS A 110 2.02 12.12 -1.66
C HIS A 110 2.17 11.69 -0.19
N LEU A 111 3.38 11.74 0.38
CA LEU A 111 3.58 11.48 1.80
C LEU A 111 2.93 12.55 2.69
N LYS A 112 2.98 13.82 2.29
CA LYS A 112 2.27 14.90 3.00
C LYS A 112 0.75 14.68 2.96
N ALA A 113 0.21 14.27 1.81
CA ALA A 113 -1.22 13.94 1.70
C ALA A 113 -1.59 12.72 2.55
N ALA A 114 -0.79 11.65 2.53
CA ALA A 114 -1.00 10.46 3.34
C ALA A 114 -0.91 10.77 4.85
N ALA A 115 0.03 11.61 5.27
CA ALA A 115 0.19 12.05 6.65
C ALA A 115 -1.10 12.66 7.22
N ARG A 116 -1.79 13.49 6.42
CA ARG A 116 -3.09 14.09 6.80
C ARG A 116 -4.15 13.04 7.07
N GLN A 117 -4.30 12.05 6.18
CA GLN A 117 -5.31 10.99 6.32
C GLN A 117 -4.99 10.03 7.47
N LEU A 118 -3.71 9.72 7.66
CA LEU A 118 -3.24 8.91 8.78
C LEU A 118 -3.27 9.66 10.12
N ARG A 119 -3.50 10.98 10.11
CA ARG A 119 -3.40 11.87 11.28
C ARG A 119 -2.04 11.77 11.96
N GLN A 120 -0.98 11.69 11.15
CA GLN A 120 0.41 11.59 11.61
C GLN A 120 1.24 12.73 11.02
N SER A 121 2.41 12.98 11.62
CA SER A 121 3.42 13.83 10.98
C SER A 121 4.20 13.04 9.94
N THR A 122 4.61 13.70 8.85
CA THR A 122 5.54 13.09 7.89
C THR A 122 6.84 12.72 8.61
N PRO A 123 7.40 11.53 8.34
CA PRO A 123 8.67 11.07 8.90
C PRO A 123 9.81 12.05 8.60
N ARG A 124 10.62 12.36 9.61
CA ARG A 124 11.70 13.36 9.52
C ARG A 124 13.09 12.75 9.38
N THR A 125 13.27 11.51 9.80
CA THR A 125 14.55 10.81 9.70
C THR A 125 14.84 10.51 8.22
N PRO A 126 15.97 10.98 7.65
CA PRO A 126 16.25 10.85 6.21
C PRO A 126 16.14 9.42 5.68
N ASP A 127 16.72 8.44 6.37
CA ASP A 127 16.70 7.04 5.95
C ASP A 127 15.27 6.48 5.91
N VAL A 128 14.47 6.80 6.94
CA VAL A 128 13.07 6.37 7.03
C VAL A 128 12.22 7.07 5.97
N LEU A 129 12.47 8.35 5.73
CA LEU A 129 11.79 9.14 4.72
C LEU A 129 12.09 8.60 3.31
N GLY A 130 13.35 8.26 3.02
CA GLY A 130 13.75 7.60 1.77
C GLY A 130 12.99 6.29 1.55
N LEU A 131 12.87 5.45 2.58
CA LEU A 131 12.09 4.20 2.48
C LEU A 131 10.62 4.46 2.14
N PHE A 132 10.00 5.49 2.72
CA PHE A 132 8.62 5.83 2.40
C PHE A 132 8.44 6.47 1.03
N ARG A 133 9.39 7.31 0.58
CA ARG A 133 9.42 7.84 -0.79
C ARG A 133 9.51 6.69 -1.80
N ARG A 134 10.36 5.70 -1.54
CA ARG A 134 10.42 4.48 -2.35
C ARG A 134 9.06 3.77 -2.40
N ASN A 135 8.39 3.63 -1.26
CA ASN A 135 7.09 2.95 -1.20
C ASN A 135 5.99 3.72 -1.94
N VAL A 136 6.08 5.06 -2.03
CA VAL A 136 5.17 5.86 -2.87
C VAL A 136 5.25 5.40 -4.32
N LEU A 137 6.45 5.15 -4.85
CA LEU A 137 6.62 4.71 -6.24
C LEU A 137 5.95 3.36 -6.53
N GLN A 138 5.91 2.46 -5.54
CA GLN A 138 5.13 1.22 -5.67
C GLN A 138 3.63 1.51 -5.82
N ALA A 139 3.11 2.47 -5.07
CA ALA A 139 1.68 2.80 -5.02
C ALA A 139 1.19 3.65 -6.21
N LEU A 140 2.00 4.58 -6.72
CA LEU A 140 1.53 5.55 -7.71
C LEU A 140 1.13 4.94 -9.04
N TRP A 141 1.85 3.93 -9.50
CA TRP A 141 1.65 3.35 -10.83
C TRP A 141 1.10 1.92 -10.81
N ALA A 142 0.75 1.44 -9.62
CA ALA A 142 0.07 0.16 -9.50
C ALA A 142 -1.38 0.29 -9.97
N GLU A 143 -1.86 -0.64 -10.76
CA GLU A 143 -3.28 -0.81 -11.09
C GLU A 143 -4.01 -1.57 -9.96
N ALA A 144 -3.30 -2.44 -9.24
CA ALA A 144 -3.77 -3.07 -8.01
C ALA A 144 -2.66 -3.13 -6.95
N MET A 145 -3.04 -3.10 -5.68
CA MET A 145 -2.10 -3.16 -4.57
C MET A 145 -2.49 -4.25 -3.59
N PHE A 146 -1.56 -5.16 -3.31
CA PHE A 146 -1.73 -6.26 -2.36
C PHE A 146 -0.87 -5.98 -1.14
N VAL A 147 -1.54 -5.71 -0.03
CA VAL A 147 -0.94 -5.43 1.26
C VAL A 147 -0.98 -6.70 2.11
N VAL A 148 0.15 -7.15 2.65
CA VAL A 148 0.22 -8.35 3.50
C VAL A 148 0.84 -8.00 4.84
N THR A 149 0.03 -7.77 5.86
CA THR A 149 0.49 -7.31 7.18
C THR A 149 -0.61 -7.49 8.24
N TRP A 150 -0.44 -6.93 9.43
CA TRP A 150 -1.45 -6.97 10.49
C TRP A 150 -2.36 -5.73 10.49
N GLU A 151 -3.58 -5.91 10.98
CA GLU A 151 -4.47 -4.81 11.32
C GLU A 151 -4.01 -4.16 12.65
N ASP A 152 -3.99 -2.84 12.68
CA ASP A 152 -3.76 -2.02 13.87
C ASP A 152 -5.13 -1.55 14.40
N PRO A 153 -5.70 -2.26 15.39
CA PRO A 153 -7.02 -1.92 15.89
C PRO A 153 -7.07 -0.59 16.65
N GLN A 154 -5.91 -0.08 17.09
CA GLN A 154 -5.76 1.18 17.81
C GLN A 154 -5.54 2.38 16.88
N ALA A 155 -5.43 2.14 15.57
CA ALA A 155 -5.28 3.20 14.58
C ALA A 155 -6.46 4.18 14.61
N ALA A 156 -6.14 5.47 14.69
CA ALA A 156 -7.12 6.55 14.57
C ALA A 156 -7.47 6.92 13.11
N TYR A 157 -7.17 6.02 12.16
CA TYR A 157 -7.37 6.21 10.72
C TYR A 157 -8.10 5.01 10.10
N PRO A 158 -8.95 5.21 9.07
CA PRO A 158 -9.83 4.17 8.54
C PRO A 158 -9.12 2.92 7.98
N LEU A 159 -7.95 3.09 7.34
CA LEU A 159 -7.22 1.96 6.77
C LEU A 159 -6.79 0.93 7.82
N ARG A 160 -6.58 1.32 9.09
CA ARG A 160 -6.16 0.41 10.18
C ARG A 160 -5.02 -0.56 9.83
N ILE A 161 -4.16 -0.23 8.86
CA ILE A 161 -3.00 -1.04 8.51
C ILE A 161 -1.85 -0.73 9.48
N GLY A 162 -1.19 -1.78 9.98
CA GLY A 162 -0.04 -1.69 10.85
C GLY A 162 1.29 -1.39 10.14
N GLY A 163 2.25 -0.87 10.92
CA GLY A 163 3.63 -0.67 10.49
C GLY A 163 3.85 0.44 9.46
N GLY A 164 4.98 0.38 8.75
CA GLY A 164 5.33 1.35 7.71
C GLY A 164 4.52 1.19 6.42
N THR A 165 3.95 0.01 6.19
CA THR A 165 3.19 -0.34 4.98
C THR A 165 1.94 0.53 4.78
N LYS A 166 1.35 1.02 5.88
CA LYS A 166 0.19 1.92 5.83
C LYS A 166 0.42 3.19 5.02
N TRP A 167 1.65 3.69 4.96
CA TRP A 167 1.97 4.90 4.20
C TRP A 167 1.75 4.67 2.71
N ALA A 168 2.24 3.55 2.19
CA ALA A 168 2.06 3.16 0.80
C ALA A 168 0.59 2.88 0.48
N ALA A 169 -0.09 2.14 1.35
CA ALA A 169 -1.52 1.83 1.21
C ALA A 169 -2.37 3.11 1.20
N GLN A 170 -2.06 4.08 2.08
CA GLN A 170 -2.75 5.37 2.10
C GLN A 170 -2.46 6.19 0.85
N VAL A 171 -1.23 6.18 0.33
CA VAL A 171 -0.89 6.84 -0.93
C VAL A 171 -1.72 6.25 -2.08
N TYR A 172 -1.84 4.92 -2.14
CA TYR A 172 -2.69 4.26 -3.13
C TYR A 172 -4.16 4.65 -2.96
N ALA A 173 -4.71 4.54 -1.74
CA ALA A 173 -6.10 4.91 -1.46
C ALA A 173 -6.41 6.39 -1.77
N ASN A 174 -5.45 7.30 -1.56
CA ASN A 174 -5.58 8.73 -1.85
C ASN A 174 -5.72 9.04 -3.35
N ARG A 175 -5.48 8.08 -4.24
CA ARG A 175 -5.68 8.27 -5.68
C ARG A 175 -7.14 8.28 -6.06
N PHE A 176 -7.96 7.54 -5.34
CA PHE A 176 -9.35 7.25 -5.70
C PHE A 176 -10.35 8.10 -4.90
N GLN A 177 -11.50 8.36 -5.49
CA GLN A 177 -12.61 9.04 -4.83
C GLN A 177 -13.03 8.32 -3.54
N PRO A 178 -13.40 9.05 -2.48
CA PRO A 178 -13.60 10.50 -2.43
C PRO A 178 -12.31 11.30 -2.11
N LEU A 179 -11.17 10.64 -1.90
CA LEU A 179 -9.94 11.30 -1.46
C LEU A 179 -9.13 11.89 -2.62
N GLY A 180 -9.18 11.23 -3.78
CA GLY A 180 -8.46 11.60 -5.00
C GLY A 180 -9.36 11.75 -6.21
N ALA A 181 -8.73 11.84 -7.38
CA ALA A 181 -9.40 12.14 -8.65
C ALA A 181 -9.85 10.88 -9.41
N GLU A 182 -9.21 9.73 -9.20
CA GLU A 182 -9.53 8.49 -9.91
C GLU A 182 -10.89 7.92 -9.44
N PRO A 183 -11.66 7.24 -10.30
CA PRO A 183 -12.96 6.68 -9.92
C PRO A 183 -12.84 5.64 -8.81
N ALA A 184 -13.75 5.68 -7.83
CA ALA A 184 -13.75 4.78 -6.68
C ALA A 184 -13.74 3.29 -7.06
N GLU A 185 -14.51 2.92 -8.08
CA GLU A 185 -14.64 1.56 -8.62
C GLU A 185 -13.34 1.01 -9.25
N SER A 186 -12.39 1.89 -9.58
CA SER A 186 -11.08 1.51 -10.10
C SER A 186 -10.10 1.14 -8.98
N CYS A 187 -10.45 1.40 -7.72
CA CYS A 187 -9.60 1.08 -6.57
C CYS A 187 -9.52 -0.43 -6.34
N ARG A 188 -8.33 -1.00 -6.53
CA ARG A 188 -8.05 -2.43 -6.32
C ARG A 188 -7.02 -2.61 -5.22
N LEU A 189 -7.37 -2.14 -4.02
CA LEU A 189 -6.57 -2.30 -2.81
C LEU A 189 -7.04 -3.51 -2.01
N TRP A 190 -6.17 -4.49 -1.90
CA TRP A 190 -6.41 -5.76 -1.21
C TRP A 190 -5.51 -5.87 0.00
N PHE A 191 -6.02 -6.45 1.07
CA PHE A 191 -5.31 -6.61 2.34
C PHE A 191 -5.42 -8.05 2.83
N TYR A 192 -4.31 -8.75 2.95
CA TYR A 192 -4.24 -10.01 3.69
C TYR A 192 -3.85 -9.71 5.14
N GLU A 193 -4.81 -9.88 6.04
CA GLU A 193 -4.62 -9.65 7.47
C GLU A 193 -4.00 -10.89 8.10
N VAL A 194 -2.73 -10.80 8.50
CA VAL A 194 -1.93 -11.98 8.86
C VAL A 194 -2.36 -12.67 10.15
N ASN A 195 -3.08 -12.00 11.06
CA ASN A 195 -3.50 -12.63 12.33
C ASN A 195 -4.77 -13.48 12.15
N SER A 196 -5.66 -13.06 11.28
CA SER A 196 -6.93 -13.70 10.94
C SER A 196 -6.83 -14.59 9.71
N ALA A 197 -5.73 -14.47 8.94
CA ALA A 197 -5.49 -15.21 7.70
C ALA A 197 -6.54 -14.97 6.61
N THR A 198 -7.13 -13.77 6.59
CA THR A 198 -8.25 -13.41 5.72
C THR A 198 -7.87 -12.32 4.72
N TRP A 199 -8.34 -12.47 3.48
CA TRP A 199 -8.28 -11.41 2.47
C TRP A 199 -9.42 -10.42 2.65
N LYS A 200 -9.12 -9.14 2.49
CA LYS A 200 -10.07 -8.03 2.56
C LYS A 200 -9.93 -7.11 1.36
N ARG A 201 -11.04 -6.48 0.95
CA ARG A 201 -11.10 -5.41 -0.04
C ARG A 201 -11.29 -4.07 0.61
N TRP A 202 -10.57 -3.06 0.14
CA TRP A 202 -10.87 -1.69 0.50
C TRP A 202 -12.08 -1.16 -0.27
N GLU A 203 -13.07 -0.64 0.43
CA GLU A 203 -14.18 0.09 -0.16
C GLU A 203 -13.94 1.59 0.03
N PRO A 204 -13.54 2.31 -1.04
CA PRO A 204 -13.05 3.68 -0.88
C PRO A 204 -14.16 4.69 -0.56
N LEU A 205 -15.41 4.45 -0.97
CA LEU A 205 -16.53 5.35 -0.65
C LEU A 205 -16.92 5.26 0.82
N GLU A 206 -16.99 4.05 1.35
CA GLU A 206 -17.34 3.79 2.75
C GLU A 206 -16.14 3.86 3.70
N GLN A 207 -14.92 3.92 3.15
CA GLN A 207 -13.66 3.94 3.89
C GLN A 207 -13.55 2.77 4.88
N LEU A 208 -13.88 1.56 4.43
CA LEU A 208 -13.86 0.35 5.25
C LEU A 208 -13.30 -0.86 4.51
N TRP A 209 -12.92 -1.87 5.28
CA TRP A 209 -12.55 -3.18 4.75
C TRP A 209 -13.77 -4.10 4.68
N ARG A 210 -13.94 -4.80 3.56
CA ARG A 210 -14.87 -5.92 3.43
C ARG A 210 -14.09 -7.22 3.33
N ASP A 211 -14.45 -8.20 4.16
CA ASP A 211 -13.84 -9.53 4.12
C ASP A 211 -14.23 -10.24 2.81
N LEU A 212 -13.31 -11.03 2.29
CA LEU A 212 -13.49 -11.89 1.12
C LEU A 212 -13.51 -13.34 1.55
N GLU A 213 -14.33 -14.14 0.87
CA GLU A 213 -14.37 -15.59 1.05
C GLU A 213 -13.11 -16.29 0.49
N GLY A 214 -12.37 -15.63 -0.40
CA GLY A 214 -11.19 -16.19 -1.06
C GLY A 214 -10.19 -15.13 -1.53
N PRO A 215 -9.08 -15.57 -2.14
CA PRO A 215 -8.07 -14.65 -2.66
C PRO A 215 -8.66 -13.80 -3.80
N PRO A 216 -8.26 -12.53 -3.90
CA PRO A 216 -8.65 -11.68 -5.03
C PRO A 216 -8.15 -12.27 -6.35
N LEU A 217 -8.91 -12.09 -7.43
CA LEU A 217 -8.49 -12.52 -8.76
C LEU A 217 -7.55 -11.48 -9.37
N LEU A 218 -6.43 -11.99 -9.84
CA LEU A 218 -5.33 -11.20 -10.35
C LEU A 218 -5.46 -11.20 -11.88
N GLN A 219 -5.73 -10.04 -12.49
CA GLN A 219 -6.01 -9.95 -13.92
C GLN A 219 -4.75 -10.22 -14.76
N PRO A 220 -4.89 -10.83 -15.96
CA PRO A 220 -3.81 -10.91 -16.93
C PRO A 220 -3.21 -9.54 -17.23
N GLY A 221 -1.88 -9.45 -17.35
CA GLY A 221 -1.18 -8.21 -17.73
C GLY A 221 -1.16 -7.11 -16.69
N LEU A 222 -1.69 -7.36 -15.49
CA LEU A 222 -1.81 -6.33 -14.47
C LEU A 222 -0.44 -5.86 -13.97
N THR A 223 -0.26 -4.54 -13.90
CA THR A 223 0.80 -3.90 -13.14
C THR A 223 0.34 -3.75 -11.70
N PHE A 224 0.95 -4.45 -10.76
CA PHE A 224 0.50 -4.46 -9.37
C PHE A 224 1.64 -4.25 -8.39
N ALA A 225 1.33 -3.77 -7.19
CA ALA A 225 2.29 -3.67 -6.10
C ALA A 225 2.04 -4.76 -5.05
N GLY A 226 3.13 -5.39 -4.61
CA GLY A 226 3.15 -6.27 -3.44
C GLY A 226 3.96 -5.62 -2.33
N ILE A 227 3.36 -5.41 -1.15
CA ILE A 227 4.03 -4.78 -0.02
C ILE A 227 3.53 -5.33 1.31
N GLY A 228 4.37 -5.36 2.34
CA GLY A 228 3.94 -5.91 3.62
C GLY A 228 4.98 -5.96 4.70
N THR A 229 4.75 -6.83 5.67
CA THR A 229 5.67 -7.10 6.77
C THR A 229 7.00 -7.69 6.27
N GLN A 230 8.09 -7.43 7.00
CA GLN A 230 9.41 -8.01 6.73
C GLN A 230 9.51 -9.47 7.20
N THR A 231 8.61 -9.90 8.07
CA THR A 231 8.58 -11.26 8.65
C THR A 231 7.18 -11.85 8.45
N PRO A 232 6.77 -12.16 7.21
CA PRO A 232 5.48 -12.78 6.97
C PRO A 232 5.49 -14.21 7.54
N PRO A 233 4.41 -14.63 8.22
CA PRO A 233 4.24 -16.03 8.61
C PRO A 233 4.01 -16.91 7.37
N GLU A 234 4.19 -18.22 7.51
CA GLU A 234 4.12 -19.18 6.40
C GLU A 234 2.79 -19.13 5.64
N HIS A 235 1.66 -19.01 6.35
CA HIS A 235 0.34 -18.91 5.71
C HIS A 235 0.18 -17.65 4.86
N ALA A 236 0.85 -16.55 5.23
CA ALA A 236 0.84 -15.33 4.41
C ALA A 236 1.66 -15.50 3.13
N VAL A 237 2.79 -16.23 3.19
CA VAL A 237 3.55 -16.61 2.00
C VAL A 237 2.73 -17.53 1.09
N ALA A 238 2.04 -18.52 1.68
CA ALA A 238 1.14 -19.40 0.95
C ALA A 238 -0.03 -18.64 0.28
N ALA A 239 -0.57 -17.60 0.93
CA ALA A 239 -1.60 -16.74 0.35
C ALA A 239 -1.10 -15.95 -0.86
N ILE A 240 0.16 -15.47 -0.83
CA ILE A 240 0.82 -14.83 -1.98
C ILE A 240 1.01 -15.83 -3.12
N ASP A 241 1.48 -17.05 -2.81
CA ASP A 241 1.65 -18.10 -3.81
C ASP A 241 0.30 -18.48 -4.45
N GLY A 242 -0.76 -18.65 -3.65
CA GLY A 242 -2.11 -18.96 -4.13
C GLY A 242 -2.69 -17.87 -5.04
N LEU A 243 -2.44 -16.60 -4.70
CA LEU A 243 -2.84 -15.45 -5.51
C LEU A 243 -2.27 -15.54 -6.93
N LEU A 244 -0.97 -15.84 -7.06
CA LEU A 244 -0.30 -15.91 -8.36
C LEU A 244 -0.56 -17.24 -9.09
N ALA A 245 -0.67 -18.36 -8.37
CA ALA A 245 -0.97 -19.66 -8.96
C ALA A 245 -2.35 -19.69 -9.66
N SER A 246 -3.34 -18.96 -9.11
CA SER A 246 -4.66 -18.84 -9.73
C SER A 246 -4.64 -18.20 -11.13
N GLN A 247 -3.64 -17.35 -11.42
CA GLN A 247 -3.45 -16.79 -12.76
C GLN A 247 -2.98 -17.85 -13.77
N SER A 248 -2.01 -18.67 -13.39
CA SER A 248 -1.40 -19.66 -14.28
C SER A 248 -2.42 -20.70 -14.74
N ALA A 249 -3.33 -21.10 -13.84
CA ALA A 249 -4.42 -22.02 -14.16
C ALA A 249 -5.39 -21.47 -15.22
N THR A 250 -5.59 -20.15 -15.26
CA THR A 250 -6.53 -19.52 -16.19
C THR A 250 -5.95 -19.38 -17.60
N HIS A 251 -4.63 -19.23 -17.74
CA HIS A 251 -3.94 -19.13 -19.04
C HIS A 251 -3.56 -20.48 -19.66
N GLY A 252 -3.55 -21.56 -18.86
CA GLY A 252 -3.21 -22.90 -19.32
C GLY A 252 -4.33 -23.65 -20.05
N ARG A 253 -5.56 -23.09 -20.14
CA ARG A 253 -6.58 -23.65 -21.03
C ARG A 253 -6.29 -23.15 -22.45
N PRO A 254 -5.93 -24.04 -23.40
CA PRO A 254 -5.96 -23.67 -24.81
C PRO A 254 -7.35 -23.10 -25.06
N GLN A 255 -7.41 -21.86 -25.51
CA GLN A 255 -8.64 -21.30 -26.04
C GLN A 255 -8.99 -22.23 -27.20
N GLU A 256 -9.94 -23.16 -26.98
CA GLU A 256 -10.52 -23.96 -28.05
C GLU A 256 -11.02 -22.94 -29.06
N GLN A 257 -10.24 -22.69 -30.11
CA GLN A 257 -10.70 -21.96 -31.26
C GLN A 257 -11.94 -22.73 -31.71
N PRO A 258 -13.14 -22.11 -31.69
CA PRO A 258 -14.31 -22.78 -32.21
C PRO A 258 -13.94 -23.17 -33.63
N SER A 259 -13.82 -24.49 -33.86
CA SER A 259 -13.50 -25.06 -35.15
C SER A 259 -14.45 -24.40 -36.14
N GLN A 260 -13.92 -23.54 -37.01
CA GLN A 260 -14.67 -22.97 -38.10
C GLN A 260 -15.15 -24.16 -38.92
N GLY A 261 -16.39 -24.57 -38.70
CA GLY A 261 -17.05 -25.57 -39.52
C GLY A 261 -16.95 -25.10 -40.95
N HIS A 262 -16.16 -25.81 -41.76
CA HIS A 262 -16.20 -25.67 -43.19
C HIS A 262 -17.65 -25.93 -43.63
N PRO A 263 -18.33 -24.96 -44.26
CA PRO A 263 -19.59 -25.26 -44.91
C PRO A 263 -19.33 -26.26 -46.04
N ALA A 264 -20.08 -27.36 -46.02
CA ALA A 264 -20.07 -28.36 -47.08
C ALA A 264 -20.32 -27.71 -48.45
N PRO A 265 -19.75 -28.27 -49.55
CA PRO A 265 -19.94 -27.72 -50.88
C PRO A 265 -21.40 -27.88 -51.31
N GLY A 266 -22.11 -26.75 -51.37
CA GLY A 266 -23.45 -26.67 -51.94
C GLY A 266 -23.39 -26.76 -53.47
N THR A 267 -24.01 -27.80 -53.99
CA THR A 267 -24.42 -27.97 -55.39
C THR A 267 -25.29 -26.80 -55.87
N GLY A 268 -25.11 -26.43 -57.13
CA GLY A 268 -25.57 -25.19 -57.77
C GLY A 268 -27.07 -24.91 -57.81
N CYS A 269 -27.41 -23.69 -58.23
CA CYS A 269 -28.35 -23.47 -59.33
C CYS A 269 -28.32 -22.01 -59.82
N CYS A 270 -28.52 -21.87 -61.14
CA CYS A 270 -28.59 -20.65 -61.91
C CYS A 270 -29.79 -19.76 -61.53
N GLY A 271 -29.69 -18.45 -61.75
CA GLY A 271 -30.85 -17.55 -61.71
C GLY A 271 -30.50 -16.08 -61.91
N SER A 272 -30.90 -15.53 -63.06
CA SER A 272 -30.58 -14.21 -63.58
C SER A 272 -31.33 -13.03 -62.94
N ALA A 273 -30.69 -11.85 -63.09
CA ALA A 273 -31.26 -10.56 -63.54
C ALA A 273 -31.98 -9.58 -62.59
N ALA A 274 -31.73 -8.30 -62.93
CA ALA A 274 -32.53 -7.08 -62.74
C ALA A 274 -32.41 -6.37 -61.38
N ARG A 275 -31.69 -5.23 -61.33
CA ARG A 275 -32.13 -3.83 -61.58
C ARG A 275 -32.84 -3.18 -60.38
N GLY A 276 -32.25 -2.06 -59.93
CA GLY A 276 -33.00 -0.83 -59.66
C GLY A 276 -33.07 -0.39 -58.20
N GLY A 277 -32.76 0.89 -57.98
CA GLY A 277 -33.50 1.72 -57.02
C GLY A 277 -32.67 2.43 -55.96
N ASP A 278 -32.13 3.60 -56.31
CA ASP A 278 -31.89 4.69 -55.36
C ASP A 278 -33.22 5.20 -54.77
N CYS A 279 -33.23 5.53 -53.47
CA CYS A 279 -34.13 6.48 -52.79
C CYS A 279 -33.38 6.96 -51.52
N LEU A 280 -32.76 8.15 -51.51
CA LEU A 280 -33.30 9.45 -51.08
C LEU A 280 -33.81 9.53 -49.62
N ALA A 281 -33.10 10.40 -48.86
CA ALA A 281 -33.59 11.41 -47.91
C ALA A 281 -34.38 10.89 -46.67
N ASP A 282 -34.44 11.53 -45.50
CA ASP A 282 -34.19 12.93 -45.12
C ASP A 282 -34.22 13.04 -43.58
N ALA A 283 -33.95 14.26 -43.11
CA ALA A 283 -34.47 14.88 -41.88
C ALA A 283 -33.74 14.71 -40.52
N ALA A 284 -33.17 15.86 -40.14
CA ALA A 284 -32.87 16.37 -38.82
C ALA A 284 -34.04 16.29 -37.80
N ALA A 285 -33.72 16.27 -36.51
CA ALA A 285 -33.92 17.40 -35.59
C ALA A 285 -33.96 16.98 -34.10
N ALA A 286 -33.25 17.77 -33.29
CA ALA A 286 -33.62 18.24 -31.95
C ALA A 286 -33.91 17.23 -30.80
N GLY A 287 -33.17 17.40 -29.71
CA GLY A 287 -33.83 17.81 -28.47
C GLY A 287 -33.46 17.06 -27.18
N LEU A 288 -33.21 17.88 -26.16
CA LEU A 288 -33.53 17.68 -24.74
C LEU A 288 -32.43 17.16 -23.81
N CYS A 289 -31.77 18.16 -23.21
CA CYS A 289 -31.32 18.22 -21.83
C CYS A 289 -32.33 17.60 -20.84
N LEU A 290 -31.86 16.72 -19.95
CA LEU A 290 -32.44 16.54 -18.63
C LEU A 290 -31.33 16.37 -17.59
N ALA A 291 -31.15 17.43 -16.81
CA ALA A 291 -30.41 17.43 -15.55
C ALA A 291 -31.11 16.53 -14.52
N ARG A 292 -30.33 15.76 -13.74
CA ARG A 292 -30.83 15.08 -12.53
C ARG A 292 -30.29 15.75 -11.27
N PRO A 293 -31.10 15.80 -10.18
CA PRO A 293 -30.91 16.72 -9.08
C PRO A 293 -29.95 16.21 -7.99
N ALA A 294 -29.34 17.18 -7.29
CA ALA A 294 -28.56 16.99 -6.08
C ALA A 294 -29.43 16.51 -4.89
N PRO A 295 -28.91 15.65 -4.00
CA PRO A 295 -29.60 15.30 -2.77
C PRO A 295 -29.48 16.41 -1.71
N ARG A 296 -30.62 16.67 -1.06
CA ARG A 296 -30.85 17.69 -0.04
C ARG A 296 -30.17 17.33 1.29
N VAL A 297 -29.61 18.35 1.91
CA VAL A 297 -29.17 18.41 3.31
C VAL A 297 -30.41 18.32 4.21
N ALA A 298 -30.40 17.40 5.18
CA ALA A 298 -31.34 17.40 6.29
C ALA A 298 -30.61 17.88 7.55
N ASP A 299 -31.01 19.05 8.01
CA ASP A 299 -30.68 19.71 9.26
C ASP A 299 -31.67 19.20 10.32
N GLU A 300 -31.19 18.66 11.43
CA GLU A 300 -32.04 18.30 12.56
C GLU A 300 -31.37 18.73 13.86
N ARG A 301 -31.68 19.97 14.27
CA ARG A 301 -31.51 20.46 15.64
C ARG A 301 -32.83 20.30 16.39
N LEU A 302 -32.71 19.81 17.63
CA LEU A 302 -33.43 20.18 18.87
C LEU A 302 -33.95 18.96 19.64
N ARG A 303 -33.32 18.70 20.80
CA ARG A 303 -33.99 18.73 22.11
C ARG A 303 -32.95 18.58 23.23
N ARG A 304 -32.83 19.62 24.07
CA ARG A 304 -32.38 19.54 25.46
C ARG A 304 -33.59 19.18 26.35
N PRO A 305 -33.35 18.74 27.60
CA PRO A 305 -33.70 19.65 28.69
C PRO A 305 -32.59 19.78 29.74
N ALA A 306 -32.71 20.87 30.50
CA ALA A 306 -31.84 21.35 31.57
C ALA A 306 -32.14 20.65 32.92
N ASP A 307 -31.15 20.60 33.82
CA ASP A 307 -31.15 21.38 35.08
C ASP A 307 -30.20 20.80 36.14
N ARG A 308 -29.33 21.67 36.66
CA ARG A 308 -28.94 21.89 38.08
C ARG A 308 -27.46 22.28 38.22
N ALA A 309 -27.28 23.57 38.52
CA ALA A 309 -26.18 24.12 39.33
C ALA A 309 -26.73 24.36 40.77
N PRO A 310 -26.01 24.97 41.75
CA PRO A 310 -24.63 25.47 41.74
C PRO A 310 -23.83 25.15 43.04
N GLY A 311 -22.53 25.49 43.04
CA GLY A 311 -21.71 25.57 44.25
C GLY A 311 -20.58 26.60 44.06
N ALA A 312 -20.64 27.67 44.84
CA ALA A 312 -19.76 28.84 44.81
C ALA A 312 -18.51 28.69 45.71
N GLY A 313 -17.52 29.57 45.51
CA GLY A 313 -16.42 29.87 46.45
C GLY A 313 -15.12 30.18 45.69
N SER A 314 -14.76 31.44 45.38
CA SER A 314 -14.31 32.56 46.23
C SER A 314 -12.84 32.48 46.70
N CYS A 315 -12.02 33.32 46.04
CA CYS A 315 -11.04 34.29 46.58
C CYS A 315 -9.75 33.87 47.33
N GLY A 316 -8.64 34.51 46.89
CA GLY A 316 -7.44 34.89 47.68
C GLY A 316 -6.27 33.90 47.62
N GLY A 317 -4.99 34.26 47.50
CA GLY A 317 -4.29 35.54 47.50
C GLY A 317 -2.77 35.27 47.71
N SER A 318 -1.93 36.10 47.07
CA SER A 318 -0.56 36.53 47.40
C SER A 318 0.56 35.57 47.86
N ALA A 319 1.62 35.56 47.04
CA ALA A 319 3.04 35.89 47.31
C ALA A 319 3.75 35.40 48.60
N GLY A 320 4.95 34.83 48.40
CA GLY A 320 6.06 34.96 49.38
C GLY A 320 7.07 33.82 49.44
N GLY A 321 8.17 33.94 48.67
CA GLY A 321 9.57 33.79 49.13
C GLY A 321 10.13 32.44 49.64
N PRO A 322 11.48 32.31 49.74
CA PRO A 322 12.19 31.05 49.52
C PRO A 322 13.00 30.52 50.74
N ASP A 323 13.71 29.42 50.48
CA ASP A 323 14.84 28.81 51.22
C ASP A 323 14.56 27.86 52.41
N GLY A 324 15.20 26.69 52.35
CA GLY A 324 15.30 25.74 53.46
C GLY A 324 15.74 24.34 53.07
N ARG A 325 17.06 24.10 52.98
CA ARG A 325 17.69 22.77 53.07
C ARG A 325 17.50 22.19 54.47
N ALA A 326 17.27 20.88 54.60
CA ALA A 326 17.99 19.99 55.51
C ALA A 326 17.47 18.53 55.44
N ASP A 327 18.37 17.63 55.80
CA ASP A 327 18.40 16.18 55.66
C ASP A 327 17.42 15.34 56.52
N ALA A 328 17.44 14.04 56.17
CA ALA A 328 17.49 12.89 57.07
C ALA A 328 16.20 12.06 57.29
N GLY A 329 16.29 10.80 56.85
CA GLY A 329 16.12 9.63 57.72
C GLY A 329 14.69 9.22 58.09
N GLY A 330 14.21 8.12 57.53
CA GLY A 330 13.00 7.46 58.03
C GLY A 330 12.63 6.19 57.27
N ALA A 331 13.35 5.11 57.54
CA ALA A 331 12.92 3.76 57.14
C ALA A 331 11.75 3.33 58.06
N GLY A 332 10.54 3.27 57.49
CA GLY A 332 9.35 2.72 58.14
C GLY A 332 9.02 1.31 57.62
N PRO A 333 8.46 0.41 58.46
CA PRO A 333 8.29 -1.00 58.14
C PRO A 333 7.15 -1.26 57.14
N ARG A 334 7.36 -2.26 56.26
CA ARG A 334 6.37 -2.78 55.31
C ARG A 334 5.29 -3.57 56.05
N LEU A 335 4.03 -3.20 55.86
CA LEU A 335 2.86 -4.03 56.20
C LEU A 335 2.47 -4.92 55.00
N PRO A 336 2.00 -6.16 55.21
CA PRO A 336 1.59 -7.05 54.13
C PRO A 336 0.09 -6.93 53.79
N GLY A 337 -0.21 -6.93 52.48
CA GLY A 337 -1.43 -7.47 51.85
C GLY A 337 -2.73 -6.67 51.99
N PRO A 338 -3.56 -6.62 50.93
CA PRO A 338 -4.54 -7.69 50.79
C PRO A 338 -4.42 -8.49 49.47
N ALA A 339 -4.84 -9.76 49.55
CA ALA A 339 -4.86 -10.71 48.45
C ALA A 339 -5.89 -10.30 47.38
N LEU A 340 -5.45 -10.26 46.11
CA LEU A 340 -6.33 -10.14 44.96
C LEU A 340 -6.66 -11.52 44.39
N SER A 341 -7.91 -11.63 43.92
CA SER A 341 -8.59 -12.83 43.40
C SER A 341 -7.92 -13.39 42.13
N PRO A 342 -7.97 -14.71 41.87
CA PRO A 342 -7.29 -15.33 40.75
C PRO A 342 -8.17 -15.30 39.48
N ASP A 343 -8.28 -14.16 38.79
CA ASP A 343 -8.86 -14.18 37.43
C ASP A 343 -8.41 -13.05 36.49
N GLU A 344 -7.14 -12.64 36.58
CA GLU A 344 -6.53 -11.77 35.57
C GLU A 344 -5.13 -12.28 35.23
N ARG A 345 -5.01 -13.08 34.17
CA ARG A 345 -3.70 -13.41 33.57
C ARG A 345 -3.40 -12.44 32.42
N PRO A 346 -2.29 -11.68 32.49
CA PRO A 346 -1.84 -10.86 31.37
C PRO A 346 -1.15 -11.71 30.30
N ARG A 347 -1.42 -11.33 29.04
CA ARG A 347 -0.83 -11.89 27.82
C ARG A 347 0.70 -11.77 27.86
N ARG A 348 1.37 -12.91 27.63
CA ARG A 348 2.82 -13.05 27.65
C ARG A 348 3.49 -12.30 26.49
N ARG A 349 4.52 -11.56 26.87
CA ARG A 349 5.54 -10.90 26.05
C ARG A 349 6.39 -11.98 25.38
N TRP A 350 6.34 -12.11 24.06
CA TRP A 350 7.25 -12.99 23.32
C TRP A 350 8.57 -12.26 23.05
N GLY A 351 9.65 -12.80 23.60
CA GLY A 351 11.00 -12.38 23.30
C GLY A 351 12.00 -13.20 24.10
N ARG A 352 12.54 -14.27 23.50
CA ARG A 352 13.99 -14.49 23.41
C ARG A 352 14.34 -15.73 22.59
N LYS A 353 15.45 -15.55 21.87
CA LYS A 353 16.31 -16.48 21.15
C LYS A 353 16.45 -17.83 21.84
N SER A 354 16.30 -18.90 21.07
CA SER A 354 16.84 -20.23 21.37
C SER A 354 18.18 -20.41 20.67
N GLU A 355 19.15 -20.87 21.46
CA GLU A 355 20.49 -21.28 21.06
C GLU A 355 20.48 -22.60 20.29
N ALA A 356 21.55 -22.76 19.51
CA ALA A 356 21.88 -23.92 18.71
C ALA A 356 22.23 -25.15 19.57
N ALA A 357 21.88 -26.33 19.04
CA ALA A 357 22.44 -27.60 19.47
C ALA A 357 23.02 -28.37 18.28
N SER A 358 24.28 -28.76 18.47
CA SER A 358 24.96 -29.98 18.01
C SER A 358 25.04 -30.30 16.52
N THR A 359 26.28 -30.44 16.05
CA THR A 359 26.63 -31.44 15.06
C THR A 359 27.91 -32.14 15.53
N THR A 360 27.78 -33.44 15.77
CA THR A 360 28.85 -34.43 15.80
C THR A 360 29.40 -34.65 14.38
N GLY A 361 30.71 -34.85 14.28
CA GLY A 361 31.46 -35.11 13.05
C GLY A 361 32.94 -34.91 13.31
#